data_AF-A0A350T6S2-F1
#
_entry.id   AF-A0A350T6S2-F1
#
_cell.length_a   1.000
_cell.length_b   1.000
_cell.length_c   1.000
_cell.angle_alpha   90.00
_cell.angle_beta   90.00
_cell.angle_gamma   90.00
#
_symmetry.space_group_name_H-M   'P 1'
#
loop_
_entity.id
_entity.type
_entity.pdbx_description
1 polymer ?
#
loop_
_entity_poly.entity_id
_entity_poly.type
_entity_poly.pdbx_seq_one_letter_code
_entity_poly.pdbx_strand_id
1 'polypeptide(L)' 'VTIELGDETHAGVARILEAGVPDDLLARELLVSKYREGDNLDDWGRTSLALTIDV' A
#
# COMPACT_ATOMS: atom_id res chain seq x y z
N VAL A 1 12.08 7.62 -4.30
CA VAL A 1 11.12 8.27 -3.38
C VAL A 1 11.73 8.35 -2.01
N THR A 2 11.28 9.28 -1.18
CA THR A 2 11.73 9.40 0.22
C THR A 2 10.49 9.29 1.11
N ILE A 3 10.56 8.51 2.18
CA ILE A 3 9.50 8.31 3.16
C ILE A 3 10.02 8.71 4.53
N GLU A 4 9.19 9.41 5.30
CA GLU A 4 9.42 9.67 6.72
C GLU A 4 8.44 8.82 7.54
N LEU A 5 8.96 8.03 8.47
CA LEU A 5 8.20 7.17 9.37
C LEU A 5 8.59 7.51 10.82
N GLY A 6 7.76 8.30 11.50
CA GLY A 6 8.12 8.81 12.82
C GLY A 6 9.29 9.79 12.71
N ASP A 7 10.42 9.47 13.33
CA ASP A 7 11.68 10.22 13.28
C ASP A 7 12.71 9.62 12.30
N GLU A 8 12.35 8.57 11.57
CA GLU A 8 13.22 7.91 10.60
C GLU A 8 12.95 8.38 9.16
N THR A 9 14.01 8.60 8.39
CA THR A 9 13.94 8.92 6.95
C THR A 9 14.56 7.82 6.11
N HIS A 10 13.80 7.32 5.14
CA HIS A 10 14.16 6.22 4.25
C HIS A 10 14.13 6.68 2.79
N ALA A 11 15.19 6.39 2.03
CA ALA A 11 15.22 6.61 0.59
C ALA A 11 15.09 5.28 -0.13
N GLY A 12 14.16 5.18 -1.08
CA GLY A 12 13.90 3.91 -1.78
C GLY A 12 13.39 4.08 -3.20
N VAL A 13 13.23 2.97 -3.91
CA VAL A 13 12.70 2.92 -5.27
C VAL A 13 11.26 2.43 -5.23
N ALA A 14 10.34 3.22 -5.78
CA ALA A 14 8.93 2.83 -5.87
C ALA A 14 8.68 2.02 -7.15
N ARG A 15 7.92 0.92 -7.03
CA ARG A 15 7.49 0.10 -8.17
C ARG A 15 6.01 -0.22 -8.05
N ILE A 16 5.28 -0.04 -9.14
CA ILE A 16 3.87 -0.45 -9.23
C ILE A 16 3.81 -1.98 -9.18
N LEU A 17 2.88 -2.51 -8.39
CA LEU A 17 2.63 -3.93 -8.31
C LEU A 17 1.68 -4.36 -9.44
N GLU A 18 1.96 -5.52 -10.04
CA GLU A 18 1.04 -6.13 -10.97
C GLU A 18 -0.22 -6.61 -10.23
N ALA A 19 -1.40 -6.38 -10.80
CA ALA A 19 -2.65 -6.74 -10.14
C ALA A 19 -2.77 -8.27 -9.94
N GLY A 20 -3.18 -8.68 -8.75
CA GLY A 20 -3.44 -10.08 -8.41
C GLY A 20 -2.21 -10.92 -8.07
N VAL A 21 -1.01 -10.35 -8.07
CA VAL A 21 0.18 -11.03 -7.52
C VAL A 21 0.14 -11.01 -5.99
N PRO A 22 0.84 -11.92 -5.28
CA PRO A 22 0.78 -12.01 -3.82
C PRO A 22 1.02 -10.68 -3.10
N ASP A 23 2.00 -9.89 -3.55
CA ASP A 23 2.33 -8.59 -2.95
C ASP A 23 1.20 -7.56 -3.13
N ASP A 24 0.49 -7.58 -4.27
CA ASP A 24 -0.67 -6.71 -4.51
C ASP A 24 -1.81 -7.05 -3.56
N LEU A 25 -2.10 -8.36 -3.41
CA LEU A 25 -3.15 -8.83 -2.51
C LEU A 25 -2.87 -8.44 -1.06
N LEU A 26 -1.63 -8.63 -0.61
CA LEU A 26 -1.19 -8.25 0.74
C LEU A 26 -1.27 -6.74 0.95
N ALA A 27 -0.79 -5.94 -0.02
CA ALA A 27 -0.83 -4.48 0.08
C ALA A 27 -2.28 -3.97 0.23
N ARG A 28 -3.21 -4.52 -0.54
CA ARG A 28 -4.64 -4.18 -0.47
C ARG A 28 -5.26 -4.57 0.86
N GLU A 29 -4.96 -5.76 1.35
CA GLU A 29 -5.42 -6.24 2.66
C GLU A 29 -4.97 -5.31 3.79
N LEU A 30 -3.68 -4.96 3.82
CA LEU A 30 -3.10 -4.07 4.82
C LEU A 30 -3.70 -2.66 4.75
N LEU A 31 -3.86 -2.12 3.54
CA LEU A 31 -4.43 -0.79 3.33
C LEU A 31 -5.88 -0.72 3.84
N VAL A 32 -6.74 -1.63 3.38
CA VAL A 32 -8.15 -1.64 3.78
C VAL A 32 -8.28 -1.88 5.28
N SER A 33 -7.52 -2.82 5.85
CA SER A 33 -7.55 -3.10 7.29
C SER A 33 -7.17 -1.90 8.14
N LYS A 34 -6.20 -1.10 7.67
CA LYS A 34 -5.73 0.11 8.37
C LYS A 34 -6.77 1.23 8.38
N TYR A 35 -7.48 1.45 7.27
CA TYR A 35 -8.32 2.65 7.10
C TYR A 35 -9.83 2.39 7.20
N ARG A 36 -10.27 1.13 7.21
CA ARG A 36 -11.70 0.79 7.17
C ARG A 36 -12.49 1.46 8.28
N GLU A 37 -12.04 1.48 9.54
CA GLU A 37 -12.72 2.11 10.71
C GLU A 37 -14.28 2.17 10.66
N GLY A 38 -14.95 1.08 10.25
CA GLY A 38 -16.42 0.99 10.14
C GLY A 38 -17.02 1.37 8.77
N ASP A 39 -16.25 1.97 7.88
CA ASP A 39 -16.58 2.26 6.49
C ASP A 39 -16.43 1.04 5.57
N ASN A 40 -17.22 1.05 4.49
CA ASN A 40 -17.03 0.11 3.40
C ASN A 40 -16.00 0.66 2.38
N LEU A 41 -14.78 0.12 2.43
CA LEU A 41 -13.69 0.47 1.52
C LEU A 41 -13.43 -0.57 0.43
N ASP A 42 -14.35 -1.49 0.16
CA ASP A 42 -14.13 -2.59 -0.79
C ASP A 42 -13.78 -2.09 -2.21
N ASP A 43 -14.47 -1.03 -2.68
CA ASP A 43 -14.17 -0.46 -4.00
C ASP A 43 -12.81 0.25 -4.04
N TRP A 44 -12.46 0.99 -2.99
CA TRP A 44 -11.15 1.64 -2.89
C TRP A 44 -10.01 0.61 -2.78
N GLY A 45 -10.22 -0.45 -2.01
CA GLY A 45 -9.30 -1.58 -1.90
C GLY A 45 -9.05 -2.26 -3.25
N ARG A 46 -10.05 -2.25 -4.16
CA ARG A 46 -9.95 -2.84 -5.51
C ARG A 46 -9.37 -1.89 -6.55
N THR A 47 -9.65 -0.59 -6.46
CA THR A 47 -9.33 0.38 -7.52
C THR A 47 -8.09 1.21 -7.23
N SER A 48 -7.58 1.20 -6.00
CA SER A 48 -6.31 1.85 -5.65
C SER A 48 -5.12 1.25 -6.41
N LEU A 49 -4.15 2.12 -6.71
CA LEU A 49 -2.88 1.74 -7.33
C LEU A 49 -1.91 1.23 -6.24
N ALA A 50 -1.69 -0.08 -6.19
CA ALA A 50 -0.74 -0.68 -5.27
C ALA A 50 0.70 -0.52 -5.78
N LEU A 51 1.61 -0.16 -4.86
CA LEU A 51 3.04 -0.05 -5.13
C LEU A 51 3.85 -0.53 -3.93
N THR A 52 5.06 -1.00 -4.17
CA THR A 52 6.07 -1.30 -3.15
C THR A 52 7.18 -0.25 -3.17
N ILE A 53 7.88 -0.09 -2.05
CA ILE A 53 9.07 0.75 -1.94
C ILE A 53 10.20 -0.12 -1.42
N ASP A 54 11.20 -0.35 -2.27
CA ASP A 54 12.42 -1.07 -1.90
C ASP A 54 13.41 -0.04 -1.33
N VAL A 55 13.72 -0.19 -0.04
CA VAL A 55 14.62 0.69 0.75
C VAL A 55 16.02 0.07 0.83
#